data_AF-A0A960IJ96-F1
#
_entry.id   AF-A0A960IJ96-F1
#
_cell.length_a   1.000
_cell.length_b   1.000
_cell.length_c   1.000
_cell.angle_alpha   90.00
_cell.angle_beta   90.00
_cell.angle_gamma   90.00
#
_symmetry.space_group_name_H-M   'P 1'
#
loop_
_entity.id
_entity.type
_entity.pdbx_description
1 polymer ?
#
loop_
_entity_poly.entity_id
_entity_poly.type
_entity_poly.pdbx_seq_one_letter_code
_entity_poly.pdbx_strand_id
1 'polypeptide(L)'
;MTTRGGEDVAAKFTAAWEVFSRTCGNARAPEATYQAWFAHYLISQFGIDRVAREPTFRHWKMFAPSPFLARFKGQEIKLDVVVTRRPGIDMPHWVHRPDSKHGGSALLADLAVISELKVASTQGEGLDYTEVCKDVWKLSMLLGEADRHGIDAPLAYVCILDNAKRRFRMEHLHRRLCQVPFDARVQILSHHADGDRQ
;
A
#
# COMPACT_ATOMS: atom_id res chain seq x y z
N MET A 1 25.36 -21.06 6.37
CA MET A 1 25.99 -19.79 6.79
C MET A 1 24.89 -18.88 7.32
N THR A 2 24.84 -18.73 8.64
CA THR A 2 23.81 -18.01 9.41
C THR A 2 24.20 -16.53 9.53
N THR A 3 23.44 -15.63 8.91
CA THR A 3 23.61 -14.18 9.09
C THR A 3 22.86 -13.71 10.33
N ARG A 4 23.60 -13.09 11.24
CA ARG A 4 23.12 -12.34 12.40
C ARG A 4 22.18 -11.21 11.96
N GLY A 5 20.96 -11.17 12.52
CA GLY A 5 20.23 -9.93 12.85
C GLY A 5 19.69 -9.07 11.71
N GLY A 6 19.25 -9.64 10.59
CA GLY A 6 18.46 -8.88 9.60
C GLY A 6 17.08 -8.54 10.17
N GLU A 7 16.65 -7.28 10.03
CA GLU A 7 15.26 -6.87 10.34
C GLU A 7 14.28 -7.66 9.47
N ASP A 8 13.34 -8.37 10.09
CA ASP A 8 12.23 -9.00 9.35
C ASP A 8 11.16 -7.96 9.05
N VAL A 9 11.33 -7.26 7.93
CA VAL A 9 10.43 -6.19 7.46
C VAL A 9 9.02 -6.72 7.25
N ALA A 10 8.88 -7.93 6.70
CA ALA A 10 7.58 -8.54 6.45
C ALA A 10 6.84 -8.78 7.79
N ALA A 11 7.50 -9.42 8.75
CA ALA A 11 6.91 -9.69 10.06
C ALA A 11 6.54 -8.41 10.82
N LYS A 12 7.36 -7.36 10.76
CA LYS A 12 7.03 -6.06 11.37
C LYS A 12 5.81 -5.41 10.72
N PHE A 13 5.74 -5.43 9.38
CA PHE A 13 4.63 -4.83 8.66
C PHE A 13 3.32 -5.58 8.95
N THR A 14 3.33 -6.91 8.90
CA THR A 14 2.15 -7.72 9.22
C THR A 14 1.73 -7.55 10.68
N ALA A 15 2.67 -7.48 11.62
CA ALA A 15 2.36 -7.19 13.02
C ALA A 15 1.69 -5.81 13.20
N ALA A 16 2.19 -4.76 12.53
CA ALA A 16 1.55 -3.45 12.55
C ALA A 16 0.12 -3.50 12.00
N TRP A 17 -0.09 -4.19 10.86
CA TRP A 17 -1.40 -4.41 10.28
C TRP A 17 -2.36 -5.14 11.23
N GLU A 18 -1.90 -6.22 11.87
CA GLU A 18 -2.73 -7.01 12.79
C GLU A 18 -3.17 -6.20 14.01
N VAL A 19 -2.29 -5.37 14.58
CA VAL A 19 -2.65 -4.52 15.72
C VAL A 19 -3.59 -3.41 15.28
N PHE A 20 -3.29 -2.73 14.17
CA PHE A 20 -4.15 -1.69 13.60
C PHE A 20 -5.56 -2.20 13.32
N SER A 21 -5.66 -3.30 12.56
CA SER A 21 -6.95 -3.83 12.09
C SER A 21 -7.85 -4.29 13.24
N ARG A 22 -7.28 -4.93 14.27
CA ARG A 22 -8.01 -5.30 15.49
C ARG A 22 -8.44 -4.10 16.31
N THR A 23 -7.58 -3.09 16.46
CA THR A 23 -7.87 -1.93 17.31
C THR A 23 -8.87 -0.97 16.65
N CYS A 24 -8.73 -0.75 15.35
CA CYS A 24 -9.54 0.20 14.60
C CYS A 24 -10.73 -0.44 13.88
N GLY A 25 -10.86 -1.77 13.91
CA GLY A 25 -11.86 -2.51 13.14
C GLY A 25 -13.31 -2.11 13.44
N ASN A 26 -13.62 -1.69 14.67
CA ASN A 26 -14.98 -1.30 15.04
C ASN A 26 -15.24 0.22 14.97
N ALA A 27 -14.23 1.01 14.59
CA ALA A 27 -14.39 2.44 14.46
C ALA A 27 -15.23 2.81 13.22
N ARG A 28 -15.73 4.04 13.19
CA ARG A 28 -16.29 4.69 11.99
C ARG A 28 -15.66 6.05 11.83
N ALA A 29 -14.86 6.22 10.79
CA ALA A 29 -14.12 7.44 10.51
C ALA A 29 -13.94 7.64 8.98
N PRO A 30 -13.56 8.85 8.53
CA PRO A 30 -13.10 9.06 7.16
C PRO A 30 -11.86 8.20 6.82
N GLU A 31 -11.68 7.86 5.54
CA GLU A 31 -10.53 7.06 5.06
C GLU A 31 -9.17 7.66 5.47
N ALA A 32 -9.02 8.98 5.35
CA ALA A 32 -7.81 9.68 5.76
C ALA A 32 -7.45 9.49 7.25
N THR A 33 -8.46 9.26 8.11
CA THR A 33 -8.23 8.97 9.53
C THR A 33 -7.66 7.56 9.72
N TYR A 34 -8.18 6.57 8.99
CA TYR A 34 -7.61 5.22 9.00
C TYR A 34 -6.20 5.17 8.45
N GLN A 35 -5.91 5.92 7.37
CA GLN A 35 -4.56 6.04 6.83
C GLN A 35 -3.59 6.67 7.85
N ALA A 36 -4.03 7.70 8.58
CA ALA A 36 -3.25 8.31 9.65
C ALA A 36 -2.97 7.34 10.81
N TRP A 37 -3.99 6.61 11.26
CA TRP A 37 -3.84 5.60 12.31
C TRP A 37 -2.94 4.46 11.87
N PHE A 38 -3.12 3.92 10.65
CA PHE A 38 -2.28 2.84 10.16
C PHE A 38 -0.81 3.27 10.07
N ALA A 39 -0.53 4.47 9.58
CA ALA A 39 0.81 5.04 9.60
C ALA A 39 1.39 5.16 11.02
N HIS A 40 0.58 5.52 12.02
CA HIS A 40 1.02 5.54 13.41
C HIS A 40 1.47 4.15 13.90
N TYR A 41 0.74 3.09 13.58
CA TYR A 41 1.17 1.72 13.90
C TYR A 41 2.44 1.33 13.16
N LEU A 42 2.62 1.73 11.90
CA LEU A 42 3.87 1.50 11.18
C LEU A 42 5.04 2.27 11.82
N ILE A 43 4.83 3.53 12.23
CA ILE A 43 5.84 4.35 12.92
C ILE A 43 6.28 3.66 14.22
N SER A 44 5.38 2.99 14.94
CA SER A 44 5.73 2.24 16.15
C SER A 44 6.69 1.07 15.88
N GLN A 45 6.66 0.48 14.67
CA GLN A 45 7.51 -0.66 14.30
C GLN A 45 8.81 -0.25 13.58
N PHE A 46 8.75 0.82 12.79
CA PHE A 46 9.81 1.22 11.86
C PHE A 46 10.49 2.55 12.22
N GLY A 47 9.87 3.39 13.05
CA GLY A 47 10.36 4.75 13.35
C GLY A 47 9.72 5.83 12.44
N ILE A 48 9.64 7.05 12.96
CA ILE A 48 9.00 8.18 12.27
C ILE A 48 9.74 8.63 11.01
N ASP A 49 11.05 8.42 10.97
CA ASP A 49 11.96 8.78 9.89
C ASP A 49 12.00 7.75 8.75
N ARG A 50 11.23 6.67 8.87
CA ARG A 50 11.11 5.61 7.86
C ARG A 50 9.72 5.45 7.26
N VAL A 51 8.70 6.09 7.83
CA VAL A 51 7.31 5.95 7.36
C VAL A 51 6.86 7.26 6.73
N ALA A 52 6.46 7.19 5.47
CA ALA A 52 5.88 8.32 4.77
C ALA A 52 4.49 7.99 4.26
N ARG A 53 3.57 8.95 4.43
CA ARG A 53 2.20 8.87 3.93
C ARG A 53 2.09 9.58 2.60
N GLU A 54 1.19 9.09 1.76
CA GLU A 54 0.82 9.76 0.52
C GLU A 54 2.01 10.11 -0.41
N PRO A 55 3.09 9.29 -0.51
CA PRO A 55 4.16 9.62 -1.43
C PRO A 55 3.65 9.47 -2.86
N THR A 56 3.95 10.49 -3.64
CA THR A 56 3.62 10.50 -5.06
C THR A 56 4.81 9.95 -5.84
N PHE A 57 4.59 9.12 -6.85
CA PHE A 57 5.57 8.78 -7.87
C PHE A 57 5.22 9.61 -9.09
N ARG A 58 6.24 10.24 -9.69
CA ARG A 58 6.07 11.17 -10.79
C ARG A 58 5.23 10.57 -11.95
N HIS A 59 4.72 11.45 -12.80
CA HIS A 59 3.82 11.22 -13.93
C HIS A 59 3.96 9.85 -14.64
N TRP A 60 2.81 9.18 -14.83
CA TRP A 60 2.67 7.83 -15.41
C TRP A 60 3.50 7.57 -16.69
N LYS A 61 3.80 8.60 -17.49
CA LYS A 61 4.62 8.53 -18.72
C LYS A 61 6.04 7.99 -18.52
N MET A 62 6.54 7.91 -17.29
CA MET A 62 7.88 7.36 -17.02
C MET A 62 7.88 5.86 -16.70
N PHE A 63 6.71 5.26 -16.50
CA PHE A 63 6.59 3.81 -16.40
C PHE A 63 6.55 3.21 -17.81
N ALA A 64 7.18 2.06 -18.00
CA ALA A 64 7.11 1.44 -19.31
C ALA A 64 5.70 0.89 -19.57
N PRO A 65 5.37 0.63 -20.84
CA PRO A 65 4.07 0.09 -21.20
C PRO A 65 3.73 -1.14 -20.37
N SER A 66 2.58 -1.10 -19.72
CA SER A 66 1.98 -2.25 -19.02
C SER A 66 0.50 -2.32 -19.38
N PRO A 67 -0.15 -3.51 -19.24
CA PRO A 67 -1.59 -3.63 -19.43
C PRO A 67 -2.41 -2.70 -18.51
N PHE A 68 -1.79 -2.19 -17.45
CA PHE A 68 -2.42 -1.34 -16.45
C PHE A 68 -2.18 0.15 -16.70
N LEU A 69 -1.10 0.53 -17.38
CA LEU A 69 -0.71 1.93 -17.55
C LEU A 69 -1.82 2.77 -18.20
N ALA A 70 -2.57 2.17 -19.12
CA ALA A 70 -3.73 2.81 -19.75
C ALA A 70 -4.82 3.24 -18.74
N ARG A 71 -4.95 2.54 -17.61
CA ARG A 71 -5.91 2.82 -16.53
C ARG A 71 -5.46 3.96 -15.63
N PHE A 72 -4.18 4.32 -15.66
CA PHE A 72 -3.57 5.42 -14.90
C PHE A 72 -3.19 6.61 -15.78
N LYS A 73 -3.66 6.65 -17.04
CA LYS A 73 -3.38 7.75 -17.97
C LYS A 73 -3.86 9.07 -17.38
N GLY A 74 -2.95 10.04 -17.35
CA GLY A 74 -3.16 11.40 -16.84
C GLY A 74 -3.00 11.54 -15.32
N GLN A 75 -2.72 10.45 -14.60
CA GLN A 75 -2.69 10.46 -13.14
C GLN A 75 -1.25 10.40 -12.60
N GLU A 76 -1.04 11.04 -11.46
CA GLU A 76 0.10 10.76 -10.61
C GLU A 76 -0.15 9.45 -9.84
N ILE A 77 0.90 8.67 -9.63
CA ILE A 77 0.78 7.43 -8.86
C ILE A 77 1.01 7.77 -7.39
N LYS A 78 -0.07 7.83 -6.62
CA LYS A 78 -0.02 8.08 -5.18
C LYS A 78 -0.19 6.77 -4.43
N LEU A 79 0.71 6.50 -3.48
CA LEU A 79 0.57 5.40 -2.53
C LEU A 79 0.01 5.92 -1.21
N ASP A 80 -0.72 5.10 -0.47
CA ASP A 80 -1.23 5.52 0.85
C ASP A 80 -0.10 5.62 1.89
N VAL A 81 0.79 4.62 1.92
CA VAL A 81 1.93 4.59 2.84
C VAL A 81 3.10 3.80 2.26
N VAL A 82 4.31 4.23 2.59
CA VAL A 82 5.55 3.51 2.30
C VAL A 82 6.43 3.43 3.53
N VAL A 83 7.28 2.40 3.55
CA VAL A 83 8.36 2.25 4.54
C VAL A 83 9.68 2.27 3.79
N THR A 84 10.63 3.09 4.21
CA THR A 84 11.96 3.17 3.62
C THR A 84 12.89 2.10 4.20
N ARG A 85 13.88 1.68 3.39
CA ARG A 85 14.94 0.75 3.80
C ARG A 85 15.84 1.34 4.89
N ARG A 86 16.04 2.66 4.86
CA ARG A 86 16.91 3.40 5.77
C ARG A 86 16.22 4.67 6.27
N PRO A 87 16.53 5.12 7.49
CA PRO A 87 16.01 6.38 8.01
C PRO A 87 16.55 7.59 7.22
N GLY A 88 15.83 8.71 7.29
CA GLY A 88 16.31 10.01 6.80
C GLY A 88 16.21 10.21 5.29
N ILE A 89 15.41 9.38 4.60
CA ILE A 89 15.14 9.54 3.18
C ILE A 89 13.99 10.54 3.02
N ASP A 90 14.24 11.64 2.32
CA ASP A 90 13.25 12.70 2.11
C ASP A 90 12.12 12.21 1.20
N MET A 91 10.95 11.98 1.81
CA MET A 91 9.71 11.59 1.17
C MET A 91 8.73 12.77 1.18
N PRO A 92 8.87 13.75 0.28
CA PRO A 92 8.01 14.92 0.30
C PRO A 92 6.56 14.49 0.03
N HIS A 93 5.69 14.82 0.98
CA HIS A 93 4.23 14.81 0.77
C HIS A 93 3.90 15.60 -0.50
N TRP A 94 2.83 15.21 -1.21
CA TRP A 94 2.44 15.86 -2.47
C TRP A 94 2.30 17.40 -2.38
N VAL A 95 1.98 17.93 -1.19
CA VAL A 95 1.84 19.38 -0.90
C VAL A 95 3.19 20.12 -0.85
N HIS A 96 4.30 19.43 -0.57
CA HIS A 96 5.61 20.04 -0.28
C HIS A 96 6.68 19.69 -1.31
N ARG A 97 6.30 19.34 -2.53
CA ARG A 97 7.28 18.98 -3.57
C ARG A 97 7.96 20.21 -4.19
N PRO A 98 9.27 20.43 -3.97
CA PRO A 98 10.08 21.07 -5.01
C PRO A 98 10.15 20.13 -6.22
N ASP A 99 10.38 20.69 -7.41
CA ASP A 99 10.63 19.94 -8.65
C ASP A 99 11.90 19.06 -8.52
N SER A 100 11.82 17.94 -7.79
CA SER A 100 12.99 17.17 -7.41
C SER A 100 13.48 16.35 -8.58
N LYS A 101 14.72 16.61 -9.04
CA LYS A 101 15.40 16.00 -10.22
C LYS A 101 15.63 14.48 -10.16
N HIS A 102 15.17 13.80 -9.11
CA HIS A 102 15.37 12.35 -8.96
C HIS A 102 14.22 11.62 -9.69
N GLY A 103 14.58 10.73 -10.62
CA GLY A 103 13.60 9.90 -11.34
C GLY A 103 12.80 9.03 -10.38
N GLY A 104 11.54 8.75 -10.69
CA GLY A 104 10.65 7.95 -9.82
C GLY A 104 11.17 6.54 -9.50
N SER A 105 12.11 6.01 -10.29
CA SER A 105 12.80 4.74 -10.06
C SER A 105 13.86 4.81 -8.95
N ALA A 106 14.55 5.94 -8.77
CA ALA A 106 15.51 6.12 -7.68
C ALA A 106 14.81 6.00 -6.31
N LEU A 107 13.57 6.52 -6.24
CA LEU A 107 12.73 6.41 -5.07
C LEU A 107 12.40 4.94 -4.74
N LEU A 108 12.06 4.10 -5.72
CA LEU A 108 11.75 2.69 -5.48
C LEU A 108 12.92 1.92 -4.82
N ALA A 109 14.16 2.27 -5.17
CA ALA A 109 15.35 1.66 -4.59
C ALA A 109 15.52 1.92 -3.09
N ASP A 110 14.85 2.94 -2.58
CA ASP A 110 14.90 3.33 -1.17
C ASP A 110 13.76 2.75 -0.33
N LEU A 111 12.78 2.08 -0.93
CA LEU A 111 11.57 1.60 -0.24
C LEU A 111 11.62 0.12 0.16
N ALA A 112 11.47 -0.18 1.44
CA ALA A 112 11.31 -1.54 1.93
C ALA A 112 9.88 -2.06 1.72
N VAL A 113 8.87 -1.19 1.84
CA VAL A 113 7.45 -1.53 1.68
C VAL A 113 6.70 -0.45 0.90
N ILE A 114 5.81 -0.88 0.01
CA ILE A 114 4.77 -0.07 -0.63
C ILE A 114 3.40 -0.63 -0.25
N SER A 115 2.46 0.22 0.17
CA SER A 115 1.15 -0.27 0.62
C SER A 115 -0.01 0.66 0.29
N GLU A 116 -1.16 0.02 0.08
CA GLU A 116 -2.49 0.63 -0.05
C GLU A 116 -3.38 0.18 1.10
N LEU A 117 -4.30 1.04 1.53
CA LEU A 117 -5.28 0.75 2.56
C LEU A 117 -6.70 0.95 2.01
N LYS A 118 -7.54 -0.07 2.18
CA LYS A 118 -8.96 -0.03 1.82
C LYS A 118 -9.82 -0.36 3.03
N VAL A 119 -10.80 0.49 3.31
CA VAL A 119 -11.68 0.36 4.48
C VAL A 119 -13.14 0.33 4.02
N ALA A 120 -13.92 -0.65 4.50
CA ALA A 120 -15.26 -0.91 3.98
C ALA A 120 -16.38 -0.02 4.52
N SER A 121 -16.27 0.43 5.75
CA SER A 121 -17.22 1.35 6.37
C SER A 121 -16.51 2.66 6.66
N THR A 122 -16.15 3.38 5.60
CA THR A 122 -15.92 4.82 5.71
C THR A 122 -17.27 5.55 5.75
N GLN A 123 -17.29 6.83 6.07
CA GLN A 123 -18.53 7.64 6.04
C GLN A 123 -19.25 7.61 4.67
N GLY A 124 -18.61 7.12 3.60
CA GLY A 124 -19.18 6.97 2.24
C GLY A 124 -19.75 5.58 1.89
N GLU A 125 -19.74 4.61 2.81
CA GLU A 125 -20.26 3.22 2.69
C GLU A 125 -19.70 2.34 1.53
N GLY A 126 -19.08 1.21 1.90
CA GLY A 126 -18.77 0.07 1.02
C GLY A 126 -17.36 0.05 0.41
N LEU A 127 -16.84 -1.15 0.13
CA LEU A 127 -15.65 -1.36 -0.72
C LEU A 127 -16.06 -1.65 -2.16
N ASP A 128 -15.49 -0.88 -3.10
CA ASP A 128 -15.54 -1.21 -4.52
C ASP A 128 -14.39 -2.15 -4.90
N TYR A 129 -14.73 -3.34 -5.38
CA TYR A 129 -13.76 -4.30 -5.91
C TYR A 129 -12.89 -3.72 -7.02
N THR A 130 -13.42 -2.79 -7.82
CA THR A 130 -12.69 -2.13 -8.91
C THR A 130 -11.56 -1.27 -8.36
N GLU A 131 -11.80 -0.54 -7.28
CA GLU A 131 -10.77 0.25 -6.60
C GLU A 131 -9.70 -0.64 -5.98
N VAL A 132 -10.09 -1.74 -5.33
CA VAL A 132 -9.12 -2.73 -4.81
C VAL A 132 -8.28 -3.34 -5.94
N CYS A 133 -8.88 -3.69 -7.08
CA CYS A 133 -8.13 -4.17 -8.24
C CYS A 133 -7.15 -3.12 -8.78
N LYS A 134 -7.55 -1.84 -8.83
CA LYS A 134 -6.65 -0.75 -9.25
C LYS A 134 -5.41 -0.68 -8.36
N ASP A 135 -5.57 -0.83 -7.05
CA ASP A 135 -4.45 -0.83 -6.12
C ASP A 135 -3.50 -2.03 -6.34
N VAL A 136 -4.04 -3.23 -6.56
CA VAL A 136 -3.23 -4.40 -6.90
C VAL A 136 -2.42 -4.16 -8.19
N TRP A 137 -3.06 -3.58 -9.21
CA TRP A 137 -2.39 -3.28 -10.48
C TRP A 137 -1.36 -2.15 -10.36
N LYS A 138 -1.65 -1.15 -9.52
CA LYS A 138 -0.73 -0.04 -9.19
C LYS A 138 0.55 -0.58 -8.56
N LEU A 139 0.43 -1.44 -7.55
CA LEU A 139 1.60 -2.07 -6.92
C LEU A 139 2.33 -3.01 -7.88
N SER A 140 1.59 -3.80 -8.67
CA SER A 140 2.19 -4.69 -9.70
C SER A 140 3.03 -3.91 -10.71
N MET A 141 2.56 -2.73 -11.13
CA MET A 141 3.30 -1.86 -12.02
C MET A 141 4.60 -1.39 -11.38
N LEU A 142 4.57 -0.92 -10.13
CA LEU A 142 5.78 -0.47 -9.43
C LEU A 142 6.81 -1.59 -9.22
N LEU A 143 6.36 -2.83 -8.99
CA LEU A 143 7.24 -3.99 -8.90
C LEU A 143 7.90 -4.32 -10.25
N GLY A 144 7.14 -4.28 -11.35
CA GLY A 144 7.69 -4.46 -12.70
C GLY A 144 8.69 -3.38 -13.10
N GLU A 145 8.55 -2.16 -12.57
CA GLU A 145 9.55 -1.10 -12.72
C GLU A 145 10.83 -1.39 -11.94
N ALA A 146 10.70 -1.89 -10.70
CA ALA A 146 11.86 -2.29 -9.92
C ALA A 146 12.67 -3.38 -10.65
N ASP A 147 12.01 -4.42 -11.15
CA ASP A 147 12.67 -5.48 -11.91
C ASP A 147 13.40 -4.95 -13.14
N ARG A 148 12.76 -4.06 -13.92
CA ARG A 148 13.35 -3.51 -15.14
C ARG A 148 14.61 -2.69 -14.85
N HIS A 149 14.66 -2.05 -13.70
CA HIS A 149 15.81 -1.25 -13.28
C HIS A 149 16.82 -2.04 -12.45
N GLY A 150 16.63 -3.34 -12.26
CA GLY A 150 17.51 -4.17 -11.42
C GLY A 150 17.52 -3.73 -9.96
N ILE A 151 16.42 -3.13 -9.49
CA ILE A 151 16.23 -2.65 -8.13
C ILE A 151 15.70 -3.80 -7.29
N ASP A 152 16.21 -3.95 -6.06
CA ASP A 152 15.59 -4.81 -5.07
C ASP A 152 14.15 -4.36 -4.82
N ALA A 153 13.18 -5.21 -5.15
CA ALA A 153 11.79 -4.83 -5.14
C ALA A 153 11.27 -4.64 -3.69
N PRO A 154 10.52 -3.57 -3.39
CA PRO A 154 9.84 -3.46 -2.10
C PRO A 154 8.85 -4.60 -1.90
N LEU A 155 8.53 -4.93 -0.65
CA LEU A 155 7.34 -5.71 -0.35
C LEU A 155 6.09 -4.88 -0.71
N ALA A 156 5.07 -5.54 -1.27
CA ALA A 156 3.87 -4.87 -1.76
C ALA A 156 2.62 -5.41 -1.08
N TYR A 157 1.87 -4.53 -0.40
CA TYR A 157 0.69 -4.91 0.36
C TYR A 157 -0.56 -4.12 -0.02
N VAL A 158 -1.67 -4.81 -0.26
CA VAL A 158 -3.01 -4.21 -0.25
C VAL A 158 -3.69 -4.65 1.04
N CYS A 159 -3.93 -3.70 1.94
CA CYS A 159 -4.52 -3.96 3.24
C CYS A 159 -6.02 -3.64 3.21
N ILE A 160 -6.87 -4.62 3.52
CA ILE A 160 -8.33 -4.51 3.45
C ILE A 160 -8.91 -4.65 4.86
N LEU A 161 -9.46 -3.56 5.40
CA LEU A 161 -10.21 -3.53 6.64
C LEU A 161 -11.71 -3.59 6.34
N ASP A 162 -12.29 -4.79 6.44
CA ASP A 162 -13.73 -5.01 6.27
C ASP A 162 -14.46 -4.80 7.59
N ASN A 163 -14.78 -3.54 7.89
CA ASN A 163 -15.58 -3.11 9.04
C ASN A 163 -17.05 -2.79 8.70
N ALA A 164 -17.51 -3.21 7.52
CA ALA A 164 -18.88 -2.99 7.08
C ALA A 164 -19.82 -4.08 7.61
N LYS A 165 -21.10 -3.72 7.83
CA LYS A 165 -22.16 -4.69 8.15
C LYS A 165 -22.30 -5.75 7.04
N ARG A 166 -22.15 -5.34 5.78
CA ARG A 166 -22.14 -6.25 4.64
C ARG A 166 -20.71 -6.65 4.34
N ARG A 167 -20.42 -7.93 4.56
CA ARG A 167 -19.10 -8.52 4.35
C ARG A 167 -18.59 -8.37 2.90
N PHE A 168 -17.35 -7.92 2.77
CA PHE A 168 -16.58 -7.95 1.54
C PHE A 168 -16.14 -9.39 1.22
N ARG A 169 -16.38 -9.85 -0.02
CA ARG A 169 -16.15 -11.25 -0.39
C ARG A 169 -14.83 -11.40 -1.14
N MET A 170 -13.79 -11.88 -0.44
CA MET A 170 -12.47 -12.12 -1.02
C MET A 170 -12.49 -13.02 -2.25
N GLU A 171 -13.36 -14.03 -2.31
CA GLU A 171 -13.54 -14.88 -3.49
C GLU A 171 -13.97 -14.10 -4.74
N HIS A 172 -14.81 -13.06 -4.57
CA HIS A 172 -15.23 -12.21 -5.69
C HIS A 172 -14.07 -11.33 -6.16
N LEU A 173 -13.26 -10.80 -5.22
CA LEU A 173 -12.04 -10.07 -5.55
C LEU A 173 -11.08 -10.96 -6.35
N HIS A 174 -10.80 -12.19 -5.86
CA HIS A 174 -9.93 -13.13 -6.55
C HIS A 174 -10.41 -13.44 -7.98
N ARG A 175 -11.72 -13.68 -8.17
CA ARG A 175 -12.27 -13.90 -9.53
C ARG A 175 -12.03 -12.72 -10.47
N ARG A 176 -12.13 -11.49 -9.98
CA ARG A 176 -11.84 -10.28 -10.78
C ARG A 176 -10.34 -10.16 -11.08
N LEU A 177 -9.49 -10.43 -10.10
CA LEU A 177 -8.04 -10.41 -10.28
C LEU A 177 -7.57 -11.49 -11.27
N CYS A 178 -8.22 -12.65 -11.35
CA CYS A 178 -7.90 -13.67 -12.36
C CYS A 178 -8.20 -13.24 -13.80
N GLN A 179 -9.02 -12.20 -14.02
CA GLN A 179 -9.33 -11.71 -15.37
C GLN A 179 -8.20 -10.89 -15.98
N VAL A 180 -7.29 -10.36 -15.15
CA VAL A 180 -6.16 -9.54 -15.60
C VAL A 180 -4.92 -9.98 -14.80
N PRO A 181 -3.93 -10.64 -15.43
CA PRO A 181 -2.72 -11.09 -14.73
C PRO A 181 -2.07 -9.94 -13.96
N PHE A 182 -1.71 -10.16 -12.70
CA PHE A 182 -1.03 -9.21 -11.82
C PHE A 182 0.22 -9.84 -11.20
N ASP A 183 1.07 -9.05 -10.56
CA ASP A 183 2.31 -9.56 -9.96
C ASP A 183 2.01 -10.37 -8.69
N ALA A 184 2.44 -11.64 -8.67
CA ALA A 184 2.18 -12.56 -7.56
C ALA A 184 2.86 -12.14 -6.24
N ARG A 185 3.82 -11.21 -6.28
CA ARG A 185 4.45 -10.63 -5.09
C ARG A 185 3.55 -9.63 -4.36
N VAL A 186 2.46 -9.16 -4.98
CA VAL A 186 1.47 -8.32 -4.29
C VAL A 186 0.67 -9.18 -3.33
N GLN A 187 0.83 -8.92 -2.04
CA GLN A 187 0.13 -9.63 -0.97
C GLN A 187 -1.11 -8.86 -0.55
N ILE A 188 -2.23 -9.56 -0.40
CA ILE A 188 -3.47 -8.96 0.10
C ILE A 188 -3.67 -9.40 1.54
N LEU A 189 -3.63 -8.45 2.47
CA LEU A 189 -3.93 -8.68 3.88
C LEU A 189 -5.37 -8.24 4.13
N SER A 190 -6.20 -9.11 4.66
CA SER A 190 -7.61 -8.79 4.93
C SER A 190 -7.96 -9.07 6.38
N HIS A 191 -8.65 -8.13 7.02
CA HIS A 191 -9.23 -8.31 8.34
C HIS A 191 -10.73 -8.04 8.26
N HIS A 192 -11.52 -8.92 8.85
CA HIS A 192 -12.94 -8.70 9.05
C HIS A 192 -13.15 -8.33 10.51
N ALA A 193 -13.68 -7.14 10.76
CA ALA A 193 -14.03 -6.75 12.11
C ALA A 193 -15.25 -7.59 12.54
N ASP A 194 -15.12 -8.31 13.65
CA ASP A 194 -16.27 -8.99 14.24
C ASP A 194 -17.28 -7.94 14.66
N GLY A 195 -18.36 -7.81 13.90
CA GLY A 195 -19.49 -6.98 14.31
C GLY A 195 -20.02 -7.54 15.63
N ASP A 196 -20.09 -6.70 16.66
CA ASP A 196 -20.81 -7.02 17.89
C ASP A 196 -22.17 -7.60 17.49
N ARG A 197 -22.33 -8.91 17.69
CA ARG A 197 -23.64 -9.54 17.74
C ARG A 197 -24.26 -9.12 19.06
N GLN A 198 -24.81 -7.91 19.10
CA GLN A 198 -25.83 -7.55 20.08
C GLN A 198 -27.19 -7.62 19.38
#